data_AF-A0A6I2ZQZ0-F1
#
_entry.id   AF-A0A6I2ZQZ0-F1
#
_cell.length_a   1.000
_cell.length_b   1.000
_cell.length_c   1.000
_cell.angle_alpha   90.00
_cell.angle_beta   90.00
_cell.angle_gamma   90.00
#
_symmetry.space_group_name_H-M   'P 1'
#
loop_
_entity.id
_entity.type
_entity.pdbx_description
1 polymer ?
#
loop_
_entity_poly.entity_id
_entity_poly.type
_entity_poly.pdbx_seq_one_letter_code
_entity_poly.pdbx_strand_id
1 'polypeptide(L)'
;MPDFATNTHETTRQLNRSHGSFELALAPVILGLLGLWLDRTLGTVPLFLVLFTVCGFAGAGIKIYYTYRYQMEQHQTEVAWKGHESSESFRAESSARAERLSVVSAEETDLVAEIDSAIKDDLNASNRVDRG
;
A
#
# COMPACT_ATOMS: atom_id res chain seq x y z
N MET A 1 13.90 12.35 32.28
CA MET A 1 12.64 11.84 32.86
C MET A 1 11.77 11.37 31.71
N PRO A 2 11.35 10.09 31.64
CA PRO A 2 10.43 9.63 30.60
C PRO A 2 9.04 10.25 30.81
N ASP A 3 8.46 10.74 29.73
CA ASP A 3 7.20 11.50 29.70
C ASP A 3 6.02 10.52 29.57
N PHE A 4 5.35 10.22 30.68
CA PHE A 4 4.30 9.19 30.77
C PHE A 4 2.93 9.65 30.24
N ALA A 5 2.77 10.94 29.90
CA ALA A 5 1.48 11.53 29.55
C ALA A 5 1.01 11.21 28.12
N THR A 6 1.92 10.89 27.19
CA THR A 6 1.60 10.73 25.76
C THR A 6 1.31 9.29 25.33
N ASN A 7 1.76 8.29 26.10
CA ASN A 7 1.64 6.87 25.71
C ASN A 7 0.27 6.22 26.02
N THR A 8 -0.56 6.83 26.87
CA THR A 8 -1.82 6.23 27.36
C THR A 8 -2.91 6.15 26.28
N HIS A 9 -2.89 7.10 25.33
CA HIS A 9 -3.85 7.15 24.23
C HIS A 9 -3.61 6.06 23.18
N GLU A 10 -2.37 5.62 23.01
CA GLU A 10 -1.99 4.59 22.03
C GLU A 10 -2.30 3.17 22.55
N THR A 11 -2.07 2.92 23.84
CA THR A 11 -2.38 1.65 24.51
C THR A 11 -3.88 1.34 24.51
N THR A 12 -4.72 2.36 24.76
CA THR A 12 -6.18 2.22 24.78
C THR A 12 -6.74 1.83 23.41
N ARG A 13 -6.16 2.35 22.31
CA ARG A 13 -6.61 2.09 20.94
C ARG A 13 -6.25 0.67 20.46
N GLN A 14 -5.13 0.12 20.94
CA GLN A 14 -4.70 -1.25 20.64
C GLN A 14 -5.52 -2.30 21.41
N LEU A 15 -5.91 -1.98 22.65
CA LEU A 15 -6.80 -2.83 23.45
C LEU A 15 -8.19 -2.96 22.81
N ASN A 16 -8.78 -1.87 22.32
CA ASN A 16 -10.11 -1.91 21.70
C ASN A 16 -10.10 -2.68 20.36
N ARG A 17 -8.99 -2.65 19.61
CA ARG A 17 -8.89 -3.35 18.31
C ARG A 17 -8.79 -4.88 18.42
N SER A 18 -8.38 -5.40 19.58
CA SER A 18 -8.03 -6.81 19.76
C SER A 18 -9.20 -7.71 20.16
N HIS A 19 -10.35 -7.15 20.55
CA HIS A 19 -11.50 -7.92 21.04
C HIS A 19 -12.37 -8.54 19.94
N GLY A 20 -12.29 -8.02 18.72
CA GLY A 20 -13.16 -8.47 17.62
C GLY A 20 -13.03 -9.96 17.34
N SER A 21 -11.81 -10.51 17.31
CA SER A 21 -11.59 -11.91 16.93
C SER A 21 -12.22 -12.93 17.90
N PHE A 22 -12.36 -12.58 19.18
CA PHE A 22 -12.85 -13.51 20.20
C PHE A 22 -14.37 -13.69 20.11
N GLU A 23 -15.13 -12.61 19.87
CA GLU A 23 -16.59 -12.67 19.69
C GLU A 23 -16.99 -13.57 18.51
N LEU A 24 -16.11 -13.67 17.52
CA LEU A 24 -16.38 -14.33 16.24
C LEU A 24 -16.29 -15.85 16.34
N ALA A 25 -15.49 -16.35 17.28
CA ALA A 25 -15.47 -17.76 17.66
C ALA A 25 -16.40 -18.04 18.85
N LEU A 26 -16.55 -17.08 19.78
CA LEU A 26 -17.33 -17.25 21.00
C LEU A 26 -18.84 -17.33 20.72
N ALA A 27 -19.36 -16.53 19.78
CA ALA A 27 -20.78 -16.57 19.40
C ALA A 27 -21.23 -17.96 18.91
N PRO A 28 -20.60 -18.60 17.89
CA PRO A 28 -21.01 -19.92 17.45
C PRO A 28 -20.76 -21.02 18.50
N VAL A 29 -19.77 -20.84 19.40
CA VAL A 29 -19.49 -21.78 20.49
C VAL A 29 -20.57 -21.73 21.58
N ILE A 30 -20.97 -20.53 22.03
CA ILE A 30 -22.04 -20.35 23.03
C ILE A 30 -23.37 -20.86 22.47
N LEU A 31 -23.65 -20.49 21.22
CA LEU A 31 -24.80 -20.96 20.48
C LEU A 31 -24.71 -22.53 20.48
N GLY A 32 -23.57 -23.14 20.10
CA GLY A 32 -23.33 -24.60 20.09
C GLY A 32 -23.65 -25.30 21.40
N LEU A 33 -23.19 -24.72 22.51
CA LEU A 33 -23.43 -25.20 23.87
C LEU A 33 -24.92 -25.09 24.25
N LEU A 34 -25.60 -24.02 23.83
CA LEU A 34 -27.06 -23.85 24.01
C LEU A 34 -27.85 -24.93 23.26
N GLY A 35 -27.44 -25.30 22.04
CA GLY A 35 -28.04 -26.39 21.28
C GLY A 35 -27.88 -27.75 21.95
N LEU A 36 -26.67 -28.04 22.43
CA LEU A 36 -26.36 -29.26 23.19
C LEU A 36 -27.15 -29.37 24.50
N TRP A 37 -27.34 -28.24 25.19
CA TRP A 37 -28.14 -28.19 26.42
C TRP A 37 -29.63 -28.44 26.13
N LEU A 38 -30.15 -27.93 25.02
CA LEU A 38 -31.53 -28.11 24.56
C LEU A 38 -31.82 -29.54 24.09
N ASP A 39 -30.90 -30.16 23.33
CA ASP A 39 -30.96 -31.59 22.95
C ASP A 39 -31.05 -32.49 24.20
N ARG A 40 -30.27 -32.16 25.23
CA ARG A 40 -30.16 -32.94 26.46
C ARG A 40 -31.39 -32.80 27.37
N THR A 41 -32.17 -31.73 27.24
CA THR A 41 -33.43 -31.54 27.97
C THR A 41 -34.63 -32.21 27.28
N LEU A 42 -34.58 -32.39 25.95
CA LEU A 42 -35.68 -32.94 25.15
C LEU A 42 -35.54 -34.43 24.81
N GLY A 43 -34.39 -35.05 25.11
CA GLY A 43 -34.22 -36.52 25.10
C GLY A 43 -34.32 -37.19 23.73
N THR A 44 -34.28 -36.40 22.65
CA THR A 44 -34.26 -36.90 21.26
C THR A 44 -32.83 -36.82 20.72
N VAL A 45 -32.45 -37.84 19.95
CA VAL A 45 -31.21 -38.02 19.14
C VAL A 45 -30.51 -36.69 18.78
N PRO A 46 -29.16 -36.58 18.72
CA PRO A 46 -28.38 -35.31 18.72
C PRO A 46 -28.58 -34.44 17.47
N LEU A 47 -29.81 -34.00 17.22
CA LEU A 47 -30.26 -33.22 16.08
C LEU A 47 -29.96 -31.75 16.32
N PHE A 48 -30.15 -31.25 17.54
CA PHE A 48 -29.76 -29.88 17.85
C PHE A 48 -28.26 -29.71 17.75
N LEU A 49 -27.42 -30.67 18.19
CA LEU A 49 -25.96 -30.60 17.98
C LEU A 49 -25.57 -30.50 16.50
N VAL A 50 -26.17 -31.31 15.62
CA VAL A 50 -25.90 -31.26 14.17
C VAL A 50 -26.37 -29.93 13.58
N LEU A 51 -27.59 -29.52 13.90
CA LEU A 51 -28.15 -28.24 13.46
C LEU A 51 -27.28 -27.08 13.92
N PHE A 52 -26.81 -27.14 15.17
CA PHE A 52 -25.96 -26.12 15.74
C PHE A 52 -24.60 -26.03 15.09
N THR A 53 -23.99 -27.19 14.85
CA THR A 53 -22.67 -27.26 14.21
C THR A 53 -22.74 -26.68 12.81
N VAL A 54 -23.77 -27.03 12.03
CA VAL A 54 -24.01 -26.49 10.69
C VAL A 54 -24.30 -24.98 10.75
N CYS A 55 -25.14 -24.54 11.68
CA CYS A 55 -25.51 -23.14 11.83
C CYS A 55 -24.32 -22.28 12.30
N GLY A 56 -23.50 -22.78 13.23
CA GLY A 56 -22.28 -22.13 13.69
C GLY A 56 -21.22 -22.04 12.60
N PHE A 57 -21.04 -23.10 11.80
CA PHE A 57 -20.16 -23.10 10.64
C PHE A 57 -20.63 -22.10 9.58
N ALA A 58 -21.93 -22.08 9.27
CA ALA A 58 -22.53 -21.11 8.36
C ALA A 58 -22.38 -19.66 8.87
N GLY A 59 -22.61 -19.43 10.17
CA GLY A 59 -22.44 -18.14 10.82
C GLY A 59 -21.00 -17.62 10.75
N ALA A 60 -20.01 -18.50 10.99
CA ALA A 60 -18.59 -18.15 10.84
C ALA A 60 -18.25 -17.75 9.39
N GLY A 61 -18.80 -18.48 8.41
CA GLY A 61 -18.66 -18.17 6.98
C GLY A 61 -19.26 -16.82 6.59
N ILE A 62 -20.52 -16.56 7.00
CA ILE A 62 -21.21 -15.27 6.76
C ILE A 62 -20.39 -14.12 7.33
N LYS A 63 -19.90 -14.28 8.56
CA LYS A 63 -19.13 -13.25 9.22
C LYS A 63 -17.80 -12.96 8.52
N ILE A 64 -17.10 -13.98 8.02
CA ILE A 64 -15.88 -13.79 7.22
C ILE A 64 -16.20 -12.95 5.97
N TYR A 65 -17.33 -13.23 5.32
CA TYR A 65 -17.76 -12.55 4.10
C TYR A 65 -18.07 -11.07 4.35
N TYR A 66 -18.82 -10.75 5.41
CA TYR A 66 -19.12 -9.36 5.77
C TYR A 66 -17.89 -8.58 6.24
N THR A 67 -17.00 -9.22 7.01
CA THR A 67 -15.74 -8.59 7.44
C THR A 67 -14.88 -8.22 6.23
N TYR A 68 -14.79 -9.11 5.24
CA TYR A 68 -14.03 -8.85 4.02
C TYR A 68 -14.60 -7.70 3.20
N ARG A 69 -15.94 -7.65 3.02
CA ARG A 69 -16.62 -6.55 2.33
C ARG A 69 -16.38 -5.20 3.02
N TYR A 70 -16.48 -5.16 4.35
CA TYR A 70 -16.26 -3.94 5.12
C TYR A 70 -14.81 -3.43 5.03
N GLN A 71 -13.83 -4.35 5.02
CA GLN A 71 -12.42 -4.00 4.84
C GLN A 71 -12.16 -3.41 3.45
N MET A 72 -12.81 -3.93 2.40
CA MET A 72 -12.63 -3.41 1.04
C MET A 72 -13.17 -1.99 0.84
N GLU A 73 -14.15 -1.57 1.63
CA GLU A 73 -14.68 -0.21 1.58
C GLU A 73 -13.72 0.80 2.24
N GLN A 74 -12.99 0.39 3.29
CA GLN A 74 -11.98 1.21 3.95
C GLN A 74 -10.65 1.31 3.16
N HIS A 75 -10.31 0.28 2.41
CA HIS A 75 -9.06 0.30 1.65
C HIS A 75 -9.17 1.18 0.39
N GLN A 76 -10.35 1.32 -0.21
CA GLN A 76 -10.55 2.17 -1.40
C GLN A 76 -10.25 3.65 -1.15
N THR A 77 -10.50 4.16 0.05
CA THR A 77 -10.14 5.52 0.44
C THR A 77 -8.65 5.69 0.66
N GLU A 78 -7.92 4.69 1.17
CA GLU A 78 -6.46 4.80 1.39
C GLU A 78 -5.64 4.63 0.10
N VAL A 79 -6.04 3.78 -0.85
CA VAL A 79 -5.33 3.66 -2.14
C VAL A 79 -5.48 4.89 -3.03
N ALA A 80 -6.64 5.56 -2.98
CA ALA A 80 -6.90 6.74 -3.82
C ALA A 80 -5.95 7.91 -3.51
N TRP A 81 -5.66 8.15 -2.22
CA TRP A 81 -4.76 9.23 -1.80
C TRP A 81 -3.28 8.90 -2.05
N LYS A 82 -2.85 7.67 -1.75
CA LYS A 82 -1.45 7.25 -1.98
C LYS A 82 -1.04 7.23 -3.45
N GLY A 83 -1.99 6.99 -4.36
CA GLY A 83 -1.75 6.99 -5.80
C GLY A 83 -1.45 8.37 -6.38
N HIS A 84 -2.03 9.44 -5.82
CA HIS A 84 -1.85 10.80 -6.35
C HIS A 84 -0.47 11.39 -5.99
N GLU A 85 -0.06 11.32 -4.72
CA GLU A 85 1.25 11.84 -4.26
C GLU A 85 2.45 11.16 -4.93
N SER A 86 2.36 9.85 -5.16
CA SER A 86 3.44 9.08 -5.81
C SER A 86 3.55 9.38 -7.31
N SER A 87 2.44 9.74 -7.96
CA SER A 87 2.43 10.12 -9.39
C SER A 87 2.99 11.54 -9.63
N GLU A 88 2.71 12.48 -8.74
CA GLU A 88 3.21 13.87 -8.86
C GLU A 88 4.70 13.97 -8.57
N SER A 89 5.18 13.27 -7.53
CA SER A 89 6.61 13.18 -7.21
C SER A 89 7.40 12.53 -8.35
N PHE A 90 6.89 11.44 -8.93
CA PHE A 90 7.51 10.80 -10.08
C PHE A 90 7.51 11.69 -11.33
N ARG A 91 6.42 12.43 -11.58
CA ARG A 91 6.36 13.42 -12.68
C ARG A 91 7.38 14.53 -12.47
N ALA A 92 7.48 15.10 -11.27
CA ALA A 92 8.43 16.16 -10.95
C ALA A 92 9.89 15.70 -11.13
N GLU A 93 10.20 14.48 -10.69
CA GLU A 93 11.53 13.88 -10.86
C GLU A 93 11.85 13.62 -12.34
N SER A 94 10.88 13.14 -13.12
CA SER A 94 11.05 12.92 -14.56
C SER A 94 11.27 14.21 -15.34
N SER A 95 10.58 15.30 -14.99
CA SER A 95 10.79 16.62 -15.61
C SER A 95 12.15 17.20 -15.25
N ALA A 96 12.57 17.09 -13.98
CA ALA A 96 13.90 17.56 -13.56
C ALA A 96 15.03 16.75 -14.23
N ARG A 97 14.81 15.46 -14.45
CA ARG A 97 15.75 14.60 -15.18
C ARG A 97 15.81 14.95 -16.67
N ALA A 98 14.67 15.23 -17.30
CA ALA A 98 14.62 15.66 -18.71
C ALA A 98 15.32 17.01 -18.91
N GLU A 99 15.12 17.96 -17.99
CA GLU A 99 15.80 19.26 -18.01
C GLU A 99 17.32 19.10 -17.90
N ARG A 100 17.80 18.31 -16.95
CA ARG A 100 19.24 18.02 -16.80
C ARG A 100 19.85 17.39 -18.06
N LEU A 101 19.13 16.46 -18.70
CA LEU A 101 19.59 15.84 -19.94
C LEU A 101 19.62 16.85 -21.10
N SER A 102 18.70 17.81 -21.14
CA SER A 102 18.69 18.86 -22.17
C SER A 102 19.86 19.84 -22.02
N VAL A 103 20.24 20.19 -20.80
CA VAL A 103 21.38 21.08 -20.51
C VAL A 103 22.70 20.40 -20.86
N VAL A 104 22.86 19.12 -20.50
CA VAL A 104 24.07 18.34 -20.83
C VAL A 104 24.22 18.18 -22.35
N SER A 105 23.12 17.95 -23.07
CA SER A 105 23.13 17.85 -24.53
C SER A 105 23.51 19.18 -25.19
N ALA A 106 23.01 20.30 -24.67
CA ALA A 106 23.36 21.64 -25.16
C ALA A 106 24.85 21.96 -24.94
N GLU A 107 25.41 21.60 -23.77
CA GLU A 107 26.83 21.78 -23.46
C GLU A 107 27.72 20.93 -24.39
N GLU A 108 27.34 19.68 -24.66
CA GLU A 108 28.06 18.81 -25.60
C GLU A 108 28.07 19.40 -27.01
N THR A 109 26.94 19.95 -27.48
CA THR A 109 26.87 20.57 -28.82
C THR A 109 27.72 21.84 -28.95
N ASP A 110 27.82 22.65 -27.89
CA ASP A 110 28.61 23.89 -27.90
C ASP A 110 30.12 23.59 -27.93
N LEU A 111 30.55 22.61 -27.15
CA LEU A 111 31.93 22.11 -27.16
C LEU A 111 32.35 21.54 -28.52
N VAL A 112 31.45 20.79 -29.18
CA VAL A 112 31.70 20.23 -30.52
C VAL A 112 31.83 21.35 -31.56
N ALA A 113 30.99 22.39 -31.47
CA ALA A 113 31.06 23.54 -32.37
C ALA A 113 32.35 24.36 -32.18
N GLU A 114 32.79 24.56 -30.92
CA GLU A 114 34.03 25.26 -30.60
C GLU A 114 35.26 24.52 -31.16
N ILE A 115 35.33 23.19 -31.00
CA ILE A 115 36.43 22.36 -31.53
C ILE A 115 36.49 22.42 -33.06
N ASP A 116 35.35 22.31 -33.76
CA ASP A 116 35.31 22.39 -35.23
C ASP A 116 35.82 23.74 -35.74
N SER A 117 35.45 24.83 -35.06
CA SER A 117 35.91 26.18 -35.40
C SER A 117 37.43 26.34 -35.21
N ALA A 118 37.98 25.83 -34.10
CA ALA A 118 39.42 25.89 -33.81
C ALA A 118 40.25 25.09 -34.82
N ILE A 119 39.78 23.91 -35.22
CA ILE A 119 40.44 23.08 -36.24
C ILE A 119 40.45 23.81 -37.59
N LYS A 120 39.31 24.42 -37.96
CA LYS A 120 39.17 25.12 -39.23
C LYS A 120 40.05 26.37 -39.33
N ASP A 121 40.21 27.10 -38.23
CA ASP A 121 41.09 28.26 -38.14
C ASP A 121 42.56 27.86 -38.27
N ASP A 122 42.99 26.76 -37.62
CA ASP A 122 44.36 26.25 -37.70
C ASP A 122 44.71 25.77 -39.13
N LEU A 123 43.79 25.04 -39.79
CA LEU A 123 43.97 24.63 -41.19
C LEU A 123 44.08 25.85 -42.13
N ASN A 124 43.28 26.88 -41.91
CA ASN A 124 43.31 28.09 -42.73
C ASN A 124 44.61 28.89 -42.51
N ALA A 125 45.10 28.94 -41.26
CA ALA A 125 46.39 29.55 -40.93
C ALA A 125 47.56 28.82 -41.61
N SER A 126 47.55 27.48 -41.58
CA SER A 126 48.58 26.64 -42.23
C SER A 126 48.59 26.82 -43.77
N ASN A 127 47.42 26.81 -44.41
CA ASN A 127 47.28 27.00 -45.86
C ASN A 127 47.69 28.41 -46.34
N ARG A 128 47.63 29.41 -45.46
CA ARG A 128 48.08 30.77 -45.77
C ARG A 128 49.61 30.88 -45.78
N VAL A 129 50.31 30.09 -44.97
CA VAL A 129 51.79 30.10 -44.88
C VAL A 129 52.44 29.40 -46.08
N ASP A 130 51.82 28.35 -46.63
CA ASP A 130 52.37 27.57 -47.76
C ASP A 130 52.20 28.25 -49.14
N ARG A 131 51.45 29.35 -49.22
CA ARG A 131 51.15 30.08 -50.48
C ARG A 131 51.86 31.44 -50.64
N GLY A 132 52.70 31.83 -49.69
CA GLY A 132 53.49 33.08 -49.74
C GLY A 132 54.97 32.80 -49.90
#